data_AF-A0AAE8SQ32-F1
#
_entry.id   AF-A0AAE8SQ32-F1
#
_cell.length_a   1.000
_cell.length_b   1.000
_cell.length_c   1.000
_cell.angle_alpha   90.00
_cell.angle_beta   90.00
_cell.angle_gamma   90.00
#
_symmetry.space_group_name_H-M   'P 1'
#
loop_
_entity.id
_entity.type
_entity.pdbx_description
1 polymer ?
#
loop_
_entity_poly.entity_id
_entity_poly.type
_entity_poly.pdbx_seq_one_letter_code
_entity_poly.pdbx_strand_id
1 'polypeptide(L)'
;MSGFSTSGLFPIDFQRALDALKPREKKRKRFNKPTTPRKARVTADDVWSTPQGSADIQKQLEVAESRGISTIRDFNCIIRKAMKCIDQKNSQIQRLEEEKAILKASAAAREPTGRVPVQFDPNKAFPEIEQIISARDRAEKNVLHQIEENKKKQPQINPPKTQTQDTVFVS
;
A
#
# COMPACT_ATOMS: atom_id res chain seq x y z
N MET A 1 73.45 -0.01 14.73
CA MET A 1 72.27 -0.87 14.45
C MET A 1 72.67 -2.28 13.91
N SER A 2 73.87 -2.82 14.19
CA SER A 2 74.37 -4.05 13.54
C SER A 2 74.24 -5.35 14.37
N GLY A 3 73.79 -5.28 15.64
CA GLY A 3 73.66 -6.48 16.49
C GLY A 3 72.31 -7.19 16.39
N PHE A 4 71.28 -6.53 15.84
CA PHE A 4 69.92 -7.09 15.80
C PHE A 4 69.72 -8.08 14.65
N SER A 5 70.39 -7.88 13.51
CA SER A 5 70.27 -8.76 12.34
C SER A 5 70.83 -10.17 12.57
N THR A 6 71.86 -10.32 13.42
CA THR A 6 72.50 -11.60 13.76
C THR A 6 71.71 -12.42 14.79
N SER A 7 70.86 -11.77 15.59
CA SER A 7 70.06 -12.44 16.64
C SER A 7 68.66 -12.86 16.20
N GLY A 8 68.20 -12.40 15.02
CA GLY A 8 66.84 -12.62 14.53
C GLY A 8 65.73 -11.90 15.33
N LEU A 9 66.09 -11.24 16.43
CA LEU A 9 65.19 -10.45 17.27
C LEU A 9 65.16 -9.01 16.77
N PHE A 10 64.26 -8.76 15.82
CA PHE A 10 63.96 -7.41 15.37
C PHE A 10 62.95 -6.76 16.33
N PRO A 11 63.26 -5.57 16.89
CA PRO A 11 62.33 -4.86 17.77
C PRO A 11 61.05 -4.39 17.05
N ILE A 12 61.07 -4.35 15.71
CA ILE A 12 59.94 -3.98 14.87
C ILE A 12 59.74 -5.08 13.84
N ASP A 13 58.56 -5.70 13.85
CA ASP A 13 58.17 -6.75 12.91
C ASP A 13 57.60 -6.13 11.63
N PHE A 14 58.44 -6.04 10.60
CA PHE A 14 58.08 -5.46 9.30
C PHE A 14 57.01 -6.27 8.56
N GLN A 15 56.95 -7.59 8.76
CA GLN A 15 55.94 -8.43 8.11
C GLN A 15 54.55 -8.10 8.63
N ARG A 16 54.44 -7.93 9.95
CA ARG A 16 53.19 -7.50 10.59
C ARG A 16 52.74 -6.11 10.15
N ALA A 17 53.67 -5.19 9.94
CA ALA A 17 53.37 -3.86 9.41
C ALA A 17 52.88 -3.93 7.94
N LEU A 18 53.50 -4.77 7.12
CA LEU A 18 53.08 -4.99 5.74
C LEU A 18 51.72 -5.68 5.65
N ASP A 19 51.42 -6.63 6.52
CA ASP A 19 50.11 -7.29 6.58
C ASP A 19 48.99 -6.35 7.04
N ALA A 20 49.30 -5.39 7.93
CA ALA A 20 48.34 -4.36 8.35
C ALA A 20 48.02 -3.37 7.22
N LEU A 21 48.94 -3.17 6.28
CA LEU A 21 48.75 -2.30 5.11
C LEU A 21 48.01 -2.98 3.96
N LYS A 22 47.86 -4.31 3.98
CA LYS A 22 47.05 -5.00 2.97
C LYS A 22 45.57 -4.61 3.14
N PRO A 23 44.90 -4.09 2.10
CA PRO A 23 43.52 -3.67 2.19
C PRO A 23 42.65 -4.86 2.57
N ARG A 24 41.97 -4.76 3.72
CA ARG A 24 41.08 -5.80 4.23
C ARG A 24 39.88 -5.91 3.30
N GLU A 25 39.89 -6.90 2.41
CA GLU A 25 38.79 -7.16 1.49
C GLU A 25 37.50 -7.40 2.29
N LYS A 26 36.63 -6.38 2.32
CA LYS A 26 35.28 -6.51 2.86
C LYS A 26 34.54 -7.50 1.97
N LYS A 27 34.41 -8.75 2.42
CA LYS A 27 33.58 -9.76 1.77
C LYS A 27 32.19 -9.16 1.53
N ARG A 28 31.87 -8.87 0.27
CA ARG A 28 30.55 -8.36 -0.11
C ARG A 28 29.53 -9.39 0.34
N LYS A 29 28.49 -8.96 1.08
CA LYS A 29 27.34 -9.81 1.39
C LYS A 29 26.82 -10.36 0.05
N ARG A 30 26.84 -11.69 -0.11
CA ARG A 30 26.31 -12.30 -1.34
C ARG A 30 24.84 -11.93 -1.44
N PHE A 31 24.45 -11.43 -2.61
CA PHE A 31 23.05 -11.17 -2.92
C PHE A 31 22.34 -12.52 -3.04
N ASN A 32 21.61 -12.89 -1.99
CA ASN A 32 20.68 -14.02 -2.06
C ASN A 32 19.50 -13.56 -2.92
N LYS A 33 19.56 -13.89 -4.22
CA LYS A 33 18.41 -13.72 -5.12
C LYS A 33 17.21 -14.45 -4.51
N PRO A 34 15.98 -13.90 -4.60
CA PRO A 34 14.79 -14.65 -4.28
C PRO A 34 14.82 -15.93 -5.11
N THR A 35 14.96 -17.07 -4.43
CA THR A 35 14.98 -18.37 -5.09
C THR A 35 13.54 -18.69 -5.38
N THR A 36 13.15 -18.61 -6.65
CA THR A 36 11.85 -19.10 -7.10
C THR A 36 11.75 -20.56 -6.64
N PRO A 37 10.73 -20.93 -5.85
CA PRO A 37 10.60 -22.29 -5.37
C PRO A 37 10.59 -23.23 -6.57
N ARG A 38 11.42 -24.28 -6.49
CA ARG A 38 11.49 -25.29 -7.56
C ARG A 38 10.11 -25.93 -7.66
N LYS A 39 9.51 -25.95 -8.86
CA LYS A 39 8.19 -26.57 -9.08
C LYS A 39 8.20 -27.98 -8.47
N ALA A 40 7.21 -28.25 -7.60
CA ALA A 40 7.05 -29.55 -7.00
C ALA A 40 6.96 -30.59 -8.11
N ARG A 41 7.87 -31.57 -8.08
CA ARG A 41 7.79 -32.69 -9.01
C ARG A 41 6.63 -33.57 -8.55
N VAL A 42 5.66 -33.78 -9.43
CA VAL A 42 4.60 -34.76 -9.20
C VAL A 42 5.27 -36.14 -9.16
N THR A 43 5.41 -36.70 -7.97
CA THR A 43 5.78 -38.11 -7.77
C THR A 43 4.53 -38.93 -8.01
N ALA A 44 4.58 -39.80 -9.00
CA ALA A 44 3.46 -40.64 -9.36
C ALA A 44 3.15 -41.61 -8.21
N ASP A 45 1.96 -41.46 -7.63
CA ASP A 45 1.05 -42.56 -7.38
C ASP A 45 -0.38 -42.02 -7.59
N ASP A 46 -0.93 -42.39 -8.74
CA ASP A 46 -2.37 -42.46 -9.09
C ASP A 46 -3.29 -41.24 -8.90
N VAL A 47 -2.78 -40.01 -8.84
CA VAL A 47 -3.63 -38.81 -8.93
C VAL A 47 -3.49 -38.17 -10.31
N TRP A 48 -4.56 -38.22 -11.10
CA TRP A 48 -4.72 -37.40 -12.29
C TRP A 48 -4.67 -35.92 -11.91
N SER A 49 -3.50 -35.31 -11.99
CA SER A 49 -3.29 -33.89 -11.73
C SER A 49 -3.70 -33.05 -12.93
N THR A 50 -4.24 -31.85 -12.69
CA THR A 50 -4.48 -30.85 -13.75
C THR A 50 -3.16 -30.48 -14.42
N PRO A 51 -2.97 -30.78 -15.72
CA PRO A 51 -1.70 -30.52 -16.40
C PRO A 51 -1.42 -29.02 -16.44
N GLN A 52 -0.21 -28.62 -16.07
CA GLN A 52 0.21 -27.21 -16.12
C GLN A 52 0.93 -26.87 -17.43
N GLY A 53 1.45 -27.87 -18.12
CA GLY A 53 2.15 -27.72 -19.39
C GLY A 53 2.07 -28.97 -20.26
N SER A 54 2.53 -28.85 -21.50
CA SER A 54 2.61 -29.98 -22.43
C SER A 54 3.42 -31.16 -21.88
N ALA A 55 4.51 -30.90 -21.16
CA ALA A 55 5.34 -31.94 -20.55
C ALA A 55 4.58 -32.81 -19.53
N ASP A 56 3.58 -32.25 -18.84
CA ASP A 56 2.79 -33.02 -17.88
C ASP A 56 1.81 -33.94 -18.60
N ILE A 57 1.20 -33.45 -19.68
CA ILE A 57 0.32 -34.25 -20.55
C ILE A 57 1.10 -35.40 -21.19
N GLN A 58 2.32 -35.13 -21.66
CA GLN A 58 3.16 -36.14 -22.27
C GLN A 58 3.51 -37.27 -21.28
N LYS A 59 3.85 -36.93 -20.03
CA LYS A 59 4.07 -37.94 -18.99
C LYS A 59 2.80 -38.76 -18.70
N GLN A 60 1.64 -38.12 -18.67
CA GLN A 60 0.36 -38.83 -18.49
C GLN A 60 0.08 -39.79 -19.66
N LEU A 61 0.42 -39.40 -20.90
CA LEU A 61 0.34 -40.30 -22.05
C LEU A 61 1.29 -41.49 -21.91
N GLU A 62 2.56 -41.25 -21.59
CA GLU A 62 3.56 -42.31 -21.42
C GLU A 62 3.14 -43.33 -20.34
N VAL A 63 2.54 -42.84 -19.23
CA VAL A 63 1.96 -43.71 -18.20
C VAL A 63 0.77 -44.50 -18.73
N ALA A 64 -0.15 -43.87 -19.49
CA ALA A 64 -1.29 -44.57 -20.08
C ALA A 64 -0.87 -45.64 -21.10
N GLU A 65 0.13 -45.35 -21.93
CA GLU A 65 0.73 -46.30 -22.87
C GLU A 65 1.38 -47.48 -22.15
N SER A 66 2.11 -47.23 -21.06
CA SER A 66 2.71 -48.29 -20.23
C SER A 66 1.68 -49.22 -19.57
N ARG A 67 0.43 -48.74 -19.37
CA ARG A 67 -0.71 -49.51 -18.86
C ARG A 67 -1.44 -50.30 -19.95
N GLY A 68 -0.97 -50.25 -21.20
CA GLY A 68 -1.56 -50.97 -22.33
C GLY A 68 -2.80 -50.30 -22.94
N ILE A 69 -3.04 -49.02 -22.62
CA ILE A 69 -4.14 -48.25 -23.23
C ILE A 69 -3.69 -47.80 -24.62
N SER A 70 -4.16 -48.47 -25.67
CA SER A 70 -3.86 -48.10 -27.05
C SER A 70 -4.54 -46.78 -27.42
N THR A 71 -3.77 -45.72 -27.66
CA THR A 71 -4.32 -44.43 -28.11
C THR A 71 -4.77 -44.51 -29.57
N ILE A 72 -5.99 -44.04 -29.84
CA ILE A 72 -6.52 -43.87 -31.21
C ILE A 72 -5.81 -42.68 -31.88
N ARG A 73 -5.62 -42.71 -33.20
CA ARG A 73 -4.98 -41.62 -33.97
C ARG A 73 -5.59 -40.25 -33.68
N ASP A 74 -6.92 -40.18 -33.61
CA ASP A 74 -7.64 -38.93 -33.37
C ASP A 74 -7.44 -38.40 -31.95
N PHE A 75 -7.34 -39.30 -30.97
CA PHE A 75 -6.99 -38.95 -29.61
C PHE A 75 -5.62 -38.29 -29.56
N ASN A 76 -4.61 -38.87 -30.21
CA ASN A 76 -3.26 -38.28 -30.28
C ASN A 76 -3.25 -36.91 -30.96
N CYS A 77 -4.10 -36.71 -31.97
CA CYS A 77 -4.27 -35.39 -32.60
C CYS A 77 -4.86 -34.37 -31.61
N ILE A 78 -5.93 -34.74 -30.89
CA ILE A 78 -6.58 -33.89 -29.89
C ILE A 78 -5.60 -33.54 -28.77
N ILE A 79 -4.85 -34.51 -28.25
CA ILE A 79 -3.91 -34.27 -27.16
C ILE A 79 -2.76 -33.37 -27.61
N ARG A 80 -2.20 -33.55 -28.81
CA ARG A 80 -1.19 -32.64 -29.37
C ARG A 80 -1.71 -31.21 -29.51
N LYS A 81 -2.98 -31.03 -29.89
CA LYS A 81 -3.62 -29.71 -29.94
C LYS A 81 -3.78 -29.11 -28.54
N ALA A 82 -4.18 -29.93 -27.56
CA ALA A 82 -4.30 -29.51 -26.17
C ALA A 82 -2.95 -29.05 -25.58
N MET A 83 -1.88 -29.82 -25.82
CA MET A 83 -0.51 -29.47 -25.43
C MET A 83 -0.10 -28.09 -25.98
N LYS A 84 -0.28 -27.87 -27.29
CA LYS A 84 0.03 -26.58 -27.93
C LYS A 84 -0.80 -25.43 -27.37
N CYS A 85 -2.08 -25.66 -27.11
CA CYS A 85 -2.99 -24.63 -26.58
C CYS A 85 -2.55 -24.17 -25.18
N ILE A 86 -2.17 -25.11 -24.30
CA ILE A 86 -1.68 -24.79 -22.96
C ILE A 86 -0.37 -24.00 -23.04
N ASP A 87 0.58 -24.43 -23.88
CA ASP A 87 1.86 -23.73 -24.03
C ASP A 87 1.68 -22.31 -24.60
N GLN A 88 0.74 -22.15 -25.54
CA GLN A 88 0.36 -20.84 -26.07
C GLN A 88 -0.28 -19.96 -24.99
N LYS A 89 -1.20 -20.51 -24.17
CA LYS A 89 -1.77 -19.78 -23.03
C LYS A 89 -0.71 -19.37 -22.03
N ASN A 90 0.21 -20.26 -21.69
CA ASN A 90 1.29 -19.97 -20.74
C ASN A 90 2.20 -18.84 -21.25
N SER A 91 2.53 -18.85 -22.55
CA SER A 91 3.27 -17.76 -23.20
C SER A 91 2.52 -16.42 -23.13
N GLN A 92 1.20 -16.44 -23.37
CA GLN A 92 0.35 -15.25 -23.25
C GLN A 92 0.29 -14.72 -21.81
N ILE A 93 0.16 -15.62 -20.83
CA ILE A 93 0.15 -15.26 -19.40
C ILE A 93 1.46 -14.57 -19.03
N GLN A 94 2.60 -15.15 -19.42
CA GLN A 94 3.91 -14.55 -19.13
C GLN A 94 4.01 -13.14 -19.72
N ARG A 95 3.62 -12.96 -20.98
CA ARG A 95 3.63 -11.64 -21.63
C ARG A 95 2.75 -10.63 -20.88
N LEU A 96 1.54 -11.04 -20.48
CA LEU A 96 0.62 -10.19 -19.72
C LEU A 96 1.16 -9.84 -18.32
N GLU A 97 1.86 -10.77 -17.67
CA GLU A 97 2.50 -10.52 -16.39
C GLU A 97 3.63 -9.50 -16.51
N GLU A 98 4.42 -9.57 -17.58
CA GLU A 98 5.47 -8.60 -17.90
C GLU A 98 4.87 -7.21 -18.19
N GLU A 99 3.83 -7.13 -19.02
CA GLU A 99 3.11 -5.88 -19.32
C GLU A 99 2.52 -5.27 -18.04
N LYS A 100 1.90 -6.09 -17.17
CA LYS A 100 1.41 -5.64 -15.86
C LYS A 100 2.52 -5.11 -14.96
N ALA A 101 3.68 -5.75 -14.94
CA ALA A 101 4.83 -5.31 -14.15
C ALA A 101 5.35 -3.94 -14.65
N ILE A 102 5.45 -3.76 -15.96
CA ILE A 102 5.85 -2.48 -16.58
C ILE A 102 4.84 -1.38 -16.24
N LEU A 103 3.54 -1.65 -16.40
CA LEU A 103 2.49 -0.68 -16.08
C LEU A 103 2.50 -0.31 -14.59
N LYS A 104 2.69 -1.28 -13.70
CA LYS A 104 2.80 -1.04 -12.26
C LYS A 104 4.02 -0.18 -11.92
N ALA A 105 5.17 -0.43 -12.57
CA ALA A 105 6.36 0.38 -12.40
C ALA A 105 6.17 1.80 -12.95
N SER A 106 5.52 1.95 -14.10
CA SER A 106 5.15 3.25 -14.69
C SER A 106 4.21 4.04 -13.80
N ALA A 107 3.18 3.40 -13.24
CA ALA A 107 2.26 4.02 -12.30
C ALA A 107 2.99 4.48 -11.03
N ALA A 108 3.81 3.61 -10.43
CA ALA A 108 4.61 3.95 -9.25
C ALA A 108 5.61 5.09 -9.53
N ALA A 109 6.17 5.18 -10.74
CA ALA A 109 7.06 6.27 -11.14
C ALA A 109 6.32 7.61 -11.34
N ARG A 110 5.02 7.58 -11.69
CA ARG A 110 4.17 8.76 -11.81
C ARG A 110 3.60 9.24 -10.48
N GLU A 111 3.54 8.36 -9.48
CA GLU A 111 3.13 8.77 -8.14
C GLU A 111 4.11 9.83 -7.61
N PRO A 112 3.61 10.98 -7.13
CA PRO A 112 4.46 12.06 -6.65
C PRO A 112 5.29 11.55 -5.46
N THR A 113 6.59 11.37 -5.68
CA THR A 113 7.52 10.93 -4.65
C THR A 113 7.86 12.13 -3.76
N GLY A 114 7.04 12.40 -2.74
CA GLY A 114 7.27 13.50 -1.80
C GLY A 114 6.00 14.12 -1.22
N ARG A 115 6.09 15.37 -0.76
CA ARG A 115 4.93 16.13 -0.27
C ARG A 115 3.99 16.44 -1.43
N VAL A 116 2.78 15.92 -1.36
CA VAL A 116 1.71 16.23 -2.32
C VAL A 116 1.29 17.69 -2.09
N PRO A 117 1.28 18.56 -3.12
CA PRO A 117 0.69 19.87 -2.99
C PRO A 117 -0.80 19.68 -2.67
N VAL A 118 -1.24 20.16 -1.51
CA VAL A 118 -2.65 20.18 -1.15
C VAL A 118 -3.35 21.05 -2.18
N GLN A 119 -4.24 20.47 -2.99
CA GLN A 119 -5.15 21.23 -3.83
C GLN A 119 -6.08 22.02 -2.91
N PHE A 120 -5.70 23.26 -2.62
CA PHE A 120 -6.51 24.18 -1.85
C PHE A 120 -7.53 24.80 -2.80
N ASP A 121 -8.78 24.39 -2.66
CA ASP A 121 -9.90 25.02 -3.35
C ASP A 121 -10.40 26.18 -2.48
N PRO A 122 -10.16 27.45 -2.86
CA PRO A 122 -10.58 28.59 -2.06
C PRO A 122 -12.11 28.66 -1.91
N ASN A 123 -12.87 28.09 -2.85
CA ASN A 123 -14.33 28.10 -2.77
C ASN A 123 -14.87 27.13 -1.72
N LYS A 124 -14.07 26.13 -1.31
CA LYS A 124 -14.39 25.23 -0.19
C LYS A 124 -13.89 25.74 1.16
N ALA A 125 -13.00 26.73 1.17
CA ALA A 125 -12.44 27.29 2.39
C ALA A 125 -13.42 28.20 3.13
N PHE A 126 -14.43 28.70 2.42
CA PHE A 126 -15.47 29.57 2.97
C PHE A 126 -16.83 28.88 2.95
N PRO A 127 -17.68 29.12 3.98
CA PRO A 127 -19.05 28.62 3.97
C PRO A 127 -19.83 29.22 2.79
N GLU A 128 -20.68 28.41 2.19
CA GLU A 128 -21.54 28.84 1.10
C GLU A 128 -22.51 29.94 1.57
N ILE A 129 -22.93 30.80 0.65
CA ILE A 129 -23.80 31.95 0.94
C ILE A 129 -25.08 31.48 1.67
N GLU A 130 -25.64 30.33 1.29
CA GLU A 130 -26.82 29.75 1.93
C GLU A 130 -26.57 29.35 3.39
N GLN A 131 -25.36 28.86 3.71
CA GLN A 131 -24.97 28.52 5.07
C GLN A 131 -24.83 29.77 5.93
N ILE A 132 -24.32 30.86 5.34
CA ILE A 132 -24.22 32.17 6.01
C ILE A 132 -25.62 32.73 6.31
N ILE A 133 -26.53 32.70 5.34
CA ILE A 133 -27.92 33.18 5.50
C ILE A 133 -28.65 32.35 6.55
N SER A 134 -28.59 31.03 6.45
CA SER A 134 -29.28 30.15 7.42
C SER A 134 -28.72 30.27 8.84
N ALA A 135 -27.41 30.50 8.99
CA ALA A 135 -26.81 30.78 10.29
C ALA A 135 -27.30 32.11 10.89
N ARG A 136 -27.41 33.16 10.06
CA ARG A 136 -27.98 34.45 10.46
C ARG A 136 -29.44 34.29 10.91
N ASP A 137 -30.28 33.64 10.13
CA ASP A 137 -31.70 33.46 10.44
C ASP A 137 -31.89 32.67 11.76
N ARG A 138 -31.03 31.67 12.01
CA ARG A 138 -31.03 30.93 13.28
C ARG A 138 -30.60 31.82 14.45
N ALA A 139 -29.59 32.65 14.27
CA ALA A 139 -29.12 33.58 15.30
C ALA A 139 -30.21 34.60 15.67
N GLU A 140 -30.89 35.18 14.68
CA GLU A 140 -32.00 36.12 14.89
C GLU A 140 -33.16 35.47 15.66
N LYS A 141 -33.52 34.23 15.30
CA LYS A 141 -34.55 33.44 16.03
C LYS A 141 -34.15 33.16 17.48
N ASN A 142 -32.88 32.83 17.73
CA ASN A 142 -32.39 32.58 19.09
C ASN A 142 -32.44 33.85 19.96
N VAL A 143 -32.14 35.02 19.39
CA VAL A 143 -32.25 36.31 20.09
C VAL A 143 -33.71 36.62 20.43
N LEU A 144 -34.63 36.42 19.49
CA LEU A 144 -36.07 36.60 19.75
C LEU A 144 -36.56 35.67 20.87
N HIS A 145 -36.14 34.40 20.85
CA HIS A 145 -36.48 33.44 21.89
C HIS A 145 -35.95 33.89 23.28
N GLN A 146 -34.71 34.38 23.36
CA GLN A 146 -34.16 34.91 24.61
C GLN A 146 -34.93 36.14 25.11
N ILE A 147 -35.34 37.04 24.22
CA ILE A 147 -36.15 38.21 24.57
C ILE A 147 -37.52 37.77 25.12
N GLU A 148 -38.17 36.78 24.50
CA GLU A 148 -39.45 36.24 24.97
C GLU A 148 -39.32 35.54 26.33
N GLU A 149 -38.27 34.74 26.53
CA GLU A 149 -38.00 34.13 27.84
C GLU A 149 -37.75 35.18 28.91
N ASN A 150 -36.99 36.24 28.60
CA ASN A 150 -36.71 37.32 29.53
C ASN A 150 -37.98 38.12 29.86
N LYS A 151 -38.89 38.33 28.89
CA LYS A 151 -40.22 38.93 29.14
C LYS A 151 -41.08 38.06 30.05
N LYS A 152 -41.08 36.73 29.86
CA LYS A 152 -41.81 35.80 30.74
C LYS A 152 -41.27 35.78 32.18
N LYS A 153 -39.99 36.12 32.37
CA LYS A 153 -39.32 36.17 33.68
C LYS A 153 -39.46 37.53 34.40
N GLN A 154 -40.06 38.55 33.78
CA GLN A 154 -40.32 39.82 34.46
C GLN A 154 -41.48 39.65 35.48
N PRO A 155 -41.25 39.87 36.78
CA PRO A 155 -42.33 39.82 37.77
C PRO A 155 -43.31 40.98 37.53
N GLN A 156 -44.62 40.69 37.57
CA GLN A 156 -45.65 41.71 37.50
C GLN A 156 -45.53 42.63 38.72
N ILE A 157 -45.08 43.87 38.50
CA ILE A 157 -45.09 44.91 39.53
C ILE A 157 -46.55 45.36 39.66
N ASN A 158 -47.22 44.95 40.73
CA ASN A 158 -48.57 45.43 41.05
C ASN A 158 -48.52 46.96 41.28
N PRO A 159 -49.48 47.73 40.76
CA PRO A 159 -49.45 49.18 40.88
C PRO A 159 -49.64 49.64 42.33
N PRO A 160 -48.89 50.67 42.78
CA PRO A 160 -49.02 51.22 44.14
C PRO A 160 -50.32 52.02 44.29
N LYS A 161 -50.93 51.93 45.47
CA LYS A 161 -52.19 52.60 45.83
C LYS A 161 -52.02 54.13 45.85
N THR A 162 -52.97 54.83 45.25
CA THR A 162 -53.09 56.30 45.17
C THR A 162 -53.14 56.93 46.57
N GLN A 163 -52.29 57.94 46.81
CA GLN A 163 -52.49 58.89 47.91
C GLN A 163 -52.88 60.25 47.34
N THR A 164 -53.88 60.81 48.01
CA THR A 164 -54.68 61.99 47.68
C THR A 164 -53.98 63.25 48.21
N GLN A 165 -53.95 64.31 47.38
CA GLN A 165 -53.88 65.74 47.77
C GLN A 165 -52.56 66.20 48.45
N ASP A 166 -52.04 67.42 48.31
CA ASP A 166 -52.65 68.73 48.10
C ASP A 166 -51.76 69.69 47.29
N THR A 167 -52.43 70.60 46.60
CA THR A 167 -51.94 71.80 45.94
C THR A 167 -51.36 72.83 46.92
N VAL A 168 -50.17 73.39 46.66
CA VAL A 168 -49.85 74.80 46.95
C VAL A 168 -48.81 75.32 45.95
N PHE A 169 -49.23 76.34 45.19
CA PHE A 169 -48.43 77.25 44.35
C PHE A 169 -47.47 78.11 45.21
N VAL A 170 -46.40 78.66 44.62
CA VAL A 170 -46.09 80.12 44.68
C VAL A 170 -44.79 80.45 43.92
N SER A 171 -44.95 81.43 43.03
CA SER A 171 -44.02 82.39 42.39
C SER A 171 -42.78 81.88 41.65
#